data_AF-A0A1M6IU22-F1
#
_entry.id   AF-A0A1M6IU22-F1
#
_cell.length_a   1.000
_cell.length_b   1.000
_cell.length_c   1.000
_cell.angle_alpha   90.00
_cell.angle_beta   90.00
_cell.angle_gamma   90.00
#
_symmetry.space_group_name_H-M   'P 1'
#
loop_
_entity.id
_entity.type
_entity.pdbx_description
1 polymer ?
#
loop_
_entity_poly.entity_id
_entity_poly.type
_entity_poly.pdbx_seq_one_letter_code
_entity_poly.pdbx_strand_id
1 'polypeptide(L)'
;MNFLHDISYFFAGAFLTNAIPHFVSGVMGRVFQSPFATPRGEGPSSSTVNVLWGFFNLAVGYWLICRVGNFDLHSNEDVVVLGIGILLAGVLLARRFGRFNGGNFPDDRQAVR
;
A
#
# COMPACT_ATOMS: atom_id res chain seq x y z
N MET A 1 -22.89 -11.65 7.73
CA MET A 1 -21.56 -11.01 7.72
C MET A 1 -20.92 -11.21 9.07
N ASN A 2 -19.69 -11.71 9.10
CA ASN A 2 -18.90 -11.73 10.32
C ASN A 2 -18.06 -10.46 10.30
N PHE A 3 -18.25 -9.56 11.27
CA PHE A 3 -17.50 -8.31 11.38
C PHE A 3 -15.97 -8.50 11.26
N LEU A 4 -15.46 -9.66 11.69
CA LEU A 4 -14.05 -10.01 11.55
C LEU A 4 -13.63 -10.24 10.09
N HIS A 5 -14.54 -10.74 9.23
CA HIS A 5 -14.28 -10.88 7.79
C HIS A 5 -14.21 -9.51 7.12
N ASP A 6 -15.10 -8.58 7.49
CA ASP A 6 -15.08 -7.22 6.94
C ASP A 6 -13.77 -6.50 7.28
N ILE A 7 -13.33 -6.60 8.54
CA ILE A 7 -12.03 -6.11 8.97
C ILE A 7 -10.91 -6.77 8.14
N SER A 8 -10.97 -8.09 7.96
CA SER A 8 -9.97 -8.83 7.17
C SER A 8 -9.89 -8.31 5.73
N TYR A 9 -11.03 -8.15 5.05
CA TYR A 9 -11.09 -7.70 3.65
C TYR A 9 -10.65 -6.24 3.49
N PHE A 10 -11.04 -5.37 4.43
CA PHE A 10 -10.56 -3.99 4.45
C PHE A 10 -9.02 -3.94 4.53
N PHE A 11 -8.43 -4.67 5.48
CA PHE A 11 -6.97 -4.69 5.61
C PHE A 11 -6.30 -5.40 4.45
N ALA A 12 -6.92 -6.44 3.88
CA ALA A 12 -6.40 -7.06 2.66
C ALA A 12 -6.25 -6.04 1.54
N GLY A 13 -7.25 -5.20 1.33
CA GLY A 13 -7.20 -4.12 0.33
C GLY A 13 -6.05 -3.15 0.59
N ALA A 14 -5.84 -2.79 1.86
CA ALA A 14 -4.72 -1.91 2.25
C ALA A 14 -3.34 -2.56 2.00
N PHE A 15 -3.16 -3.83 2.38
CA PHE A 15 -1.92 -4.58 2.14
C PHE A 15 -1.65 -4.78 0.65
N LEU A 16 -2.65 -5.18 -0.13
CA LEU A 16 -2.51 -5.31 -1.58
C LEU A 16 -2.12 -3.99 -2.24
N THR A 17 -2.71 -2.88 -1.80
CA THR A 17 -2.37 -1.55 -2.32
C THR A 17 -0.95 -1.14 -1.94
N ASN A 18 -0.51 -1.46 -0.73
CA ASN A 18 0.87 -1.21 -0.30
C ASN A 18 1.89 -2.09 -1.04
N ALA A 19 1.51 -3.30 -1.45
CA ALA A 19 2.38 -4.18 -2.23
C ALA A 19 2.81 -3.55 -3.57
N ILE A 20 1.90 -2.83 -4.25
CA ILE A 20 2.12 -2.29 -5.60
C ILE A 20 3.35 -1.38 -5.70
N PRO A 21 3.43 -0.23 -4.99
CA PRO A 21 4.54 0.71 -5.18
C PRO A 21 5.89 0.08 -4.79
N HIS A 22 5.93 -0.76 -3.75
CA HIS A 22 7.15 -1.42 -3.31
C HIS A 22 7.59 -2.52 -4.29
N PHE A 23 6.71 -3.44 -4.64
CA PHE A 23 7.06 -4.54 -5.53
C PHE A 23 7.45 -4.02 -6.91
N VAL A 24 6.64 -3.12 -7.49
CA VAL A 24 6.89 -2.55 -8.82
C VAL A 24 8.18 -1.75 -8.83
N SER A 25 8.41 -0.85 -7.87
CA SER A 25 9.68 -0.09 -7.81
C SER A 25 10.88 -1.02 -7.67
N GLY A 26 10.75 -2.07 -6.84
CA GLY A 26 11.78 -3.08 -6.65
C GLY A 26 12.14 -3.84 -7.92
N VAL A 27 11.15 -4.39 -8.64
CA VAL A 27 11.40 -5.14 -9.90
C VAL A 27 11.88 -4.24 -11.05
N MET A 28 11.55 -2.94 -11.00
CA MET A 28 12.11 -1.93 -11.90
C MET A 28 13.55 -1.53 -11.55
N GLY A 29 14.15 -2.10 -10.50
CA GLY A 29 15.50 -1.78 -10.04
C GLY A 29 15.62 -0.40 -9.38
N ARG A 30 14.51 0.22 -8.96
CA ARG A 30 14.47 1.56 -8.37
C ARG A 30 14.54 1.48 -6.85
N VAL A 31 15.20 2.46 -6.25
CA VAL A 31 15.05 2.71 -4.81
C VAL A 31 13.68 3.29 -4.54
N PHE A 32 13.09 2.94 -3.40
CA PHE A 32 11.80 3.46 -2.97
C PHE A 32 11.72 3.48 -1.45
N GLN A 33 10.88 4.36 -0.90
CA GLN A 33 10.71 4.48 0.55
C GLN A 33 10.22 3.16 1.14
N SER A 34 10.69 2.81 2.34
CA SER A 34 10.22 1.60 3.06
C SER A 34 10.34 1.79 4.58
N PRO A 35 9.65 0.99 5.40
CA PRO A 35 9.78 1.06 6.86
C PRO A 35 11.19 0.71 7.38
N PHE A 36 12.02 0.09 6.54
CA PHE A 36 13.39 -0.32 6.85
C PHE A 36 14.44 0.73 6.49
N ALA A 37 14.04 1.83 5.84
CA ALA A 37 14.96 2.89 5.47
C ALA A 37 15.47 3.68 6.68
N THR A 38 16.48 4.53 6.44
CA THR A 38 16.92 5.56 7.39
C THR A 38 16.79 6.93 6.72
N PRO A 39 15.92 7.84 7.20
CA PRO A 39 14.93 7.67 8.28
C PRO A 39 13.81 6.67 7.90
N ARG A 40 13.25 5.97 8.90
CA ARG A 40 12.25 4.91 8.68
C ARG A 40 11.00 5.45 7.99
N GLY A 41 10.60 4.80 6.89
CA GLY A 41 9.39 5.18 6.14
C GLY A 41 9.53 6.48 5.34
N GLU A 42 10.73 7.06 5.26
CA GLU A 42 10.99 8.33 4.56
C GLU A 42 12.19 8.20 3.61
N GLY A 43 13.29 7.63 4.10
CA GLY A 43 14.50 7.42 3.31
C GLY A 43 14.31 6.36 2.22
N PRO A 44 15.19 6.32 1.21
CA PRO A 44 15.19 5.27 0.21
C PRO A 44 15.66 3.94 0.80
N SER A 45 15.02 2.84 0.40
CA SER A 45 15.51 1.47 0.56
C SER A 45 15.89 0.88 -0.78
N SER A 46 16.76 -0.14 -0.78
CA SER A 46 17.20 -0.82 -2.00
C SER A 46 16.05 -1.47 -2.76
N SER A 47 16.27 -1.77 -4.04
CA SER A 47 15.32 -2.48 -4.89
C SER A 47 14.95 -3.85 -4.30
N THR A 48 15.93 -4.64 -3.85
CA THR A 48 15.71 -5.95 -3.22
C THR A 48 14.85 -5.85 -1.96
N VAL A 49 15.10 -4.86 -1.09
CA VAL A 49 14.27 -4.64 0.11
C VAL A 49 12.83 -4.33 -0.28
N ASN A 50 12.63 -3.52 -1.33
CA ASN A 50 11.30 -3.20 -1.82
C ASN A 50 10.58 -4.38 -2.48
N VAL A 51 11.29 -5.26 -3.21
CA VAL A 51 10.71 -6.53 -3.71
C VAL A 51 10.23 -7.40 -2.56
N LEU A 52 11.09 -7.65 -1.56
CA LEU A 52 10.76 -8.51 -0.42
C LEU A 52 9.60 -7.92 0.41
N TRP A 53 9.63 -6.61 0.63
CA TRP A 53 8.57 -5.92 1.36
C TRP A 53 7.25 -5.91 0.59
N GLY A 54 7.27 -5.63 -0.71
CA GLY A 54 6.09 -5.71 -1.56
C GLY A 54 5.50 -7.13 -1.60
N PHE A 55 6.34 -8.14 -1.72
CA PHE A 55 5.93 -9.54 -1.69
C PHE A 55 5.33 -9.95 -0.34
N PHE A 56 5.90 -9.50 0.78
CA PHE A 56 5.33 -9.71 2.11
C PHE A 56 3.90 -9.14 2.20
N ASN A 57 3.69 -7.91 1.72
CA ASN A 57 2.36 -7.30 1.71
C ASN A 57 1.38 -8.08 0.82
N LEU A 58 1.82 -8.56 -0.34
CA LEU A 58 1.02 -9.42 -1.22
C LEU A 58 0.61 -10.73 -0.53
N ALA A 59 1.55 -11.39 0.16
CA ALA A 59 1.28 -12.63 0.89
C ALA A 59 0.28 -12.42 2.03
N VAL A 60 0.39 -11.31 2.76
CA VAL A 60 -0.59 -10.93 3.81
C VAL A 60 -1.97 -10.66 3.19
N GLY A 61 -2.04 -9.90 2.09
CA GLY A 61 -3.30 -9.65 1.38
C GLY A 61 -3.98 -10.94 0.92
N TYR A 62 -3.23 -11.87 0.32
CA TYR A 62 -3.72 -13.20 -0.04
C TYR A 62 -4.25 -13.97 1.18
N TRP A 63 -3.51 -13.98 2.28
CA TRP A 63 -3.91 -14.70 3.48
C TRP A 63 -5.22 -14.15 4.07
N LEU A 64 -5.37 -12.82 4.12
CA LEU A 64 -6.58 -12.16 4.62
C LEU A 64 -7.82 -12.42 3.74
N ILE A 65 -7.67 -12.47 2.42
CA ILE A 65 -8.78 -12.75 1.49
C ILE A 65 -9.14 -14.24 1.50
N CYS A 66 -8.15 -15.11 1.30
CA CYS A 66 -8.37 -16.51 0.95
C CYS A 66 -8.32 -17.47 2.14
N ARG A 67 -7.82 -17.04 3.31
CA ARG A 67 -7.58 -17.95 4.44
C ARG A 67 -8.29 -17.54 5.73
N VAL A 68 -8.58 -16.25 5.93
CA VAL A 68 -9.30 -15.78 7.13
C VAL A 68 -10.81 -15.84 6.95
N GLY A 69 -11.32 -15.42 5.80
CA GLY A 69 -12.75 -15.43 5.49
C GLY A 69 -13.09 -16.30 4.27
N ASN A 70 -14.36 -16.29 3.86
CA ASN A 70 -14.84 -16.92 2.63
C ASN A 70 -15.22 -15.83 1.62
N PHE A 71 -14.21 -15.11 1.13
CA PHE A 71 -14.41 -13.95 0.26
C PHE A 71 -15.13 -14.37 -1.02
N ASP A 72 -16.25 -13.73 -1.31
CA ASP A 72 -17.03 -13.96 -2.53
C ASP A 72 -16.93 -12.77 -3.48
N LEU A 73 -16.37 -12.99 -4.67
CA LEU A 73 -16.26 -11.98 -5.72
C LEU A 73 -17.62 -11.53 -6.26
N HIS A 74 -18.67 -12.32 -6.08
CA HIS A 74 -20.04 -11.96 -6.46
C HIS A 74 -20.80 -11.24 -5.35
N SER A 75 -20.25 -11.19 -4.13
CA SER A 75 -20.80 -10.41 -3.02
C SER A 75 -20.43 -8.93 -3.18
N ASN A 76 -21.44 -8.09 -3.41
CA ASN A 76 -21.25 -6.64 -3.44
C ASN A 76 -20.64 -6.12 -2.13
N GLU A 77 -20.99 -6.72 -0.99
CA GLU A 77 -20.52 -6.28 0.31
C GLU A 77 -19.02 -6.55 0.48
N ASP A 78 -18.57 -7.79 0.24
CA ASP A 78 -17.16 -8.19 0.32
C ASP A 78 -16.29 -7.32 -0.60
N VAL A 79 -16.73 -7.13 -1.85
CA VAL A 79 -16.02 -6.33 -2.86
C VAL A 79 -15.97 -4.85 -2.47
N VAL A 80 -17.07 -4.29 -1.93
CA VAL A 80 -17.08 -2.90 -1.47
C VAL A 80 -16.13 -2.70 -0.29
N VAL A 81 -16.13 -3.60 0.69
CA VAL A 81 -15.26 -3.48 1.86
C VAL A 81 -13.78 -3.57 1.45
N LEU A 82 -13.43 -4.54 0.59
CA LEU A 82 -12.09 -4.64 -0.01
C LEU A 82 -11.73 -3.36 -0.78
N GLY A 83 -12.65 -2.87 -1.61
CA GLY A 83 -12.48 -1.67 -2.43
C GLY A 83 -12.26 -0.40 -1.60
N ILE A 84 -12.96 -0.24 -0.47
CA ILE A 84 -12.75 0.87 0.47
C ILE A 84 -11.33 0.79 1.05
N GLY A 85 -10.88 -0.40 1.44
CA GLY A 85 -9.50 -0.61 1.91
C GLY A 85 -8.45 -0.21 0.87
N ILE A 86 -8.67 -0.60 -0.40
CA ILE A 86 -7.82 -0.21 -1.53
C ILE A 86 -7.79 1.31 -1.72
N LEU A 87 -8.97 1.93 -1.78
CA LEU A 87 -9.09 3.36 -2.08
C LEU A 87 -8.46 4.21 -0.98
N LEU A 88 -8.77 3.94 0.29
CA LEU A 88 -8.24 4.72 1.41
C LEU A 88 -6.73 4.55 1.53
N ALA A 89 -6.22 3.31 1.44
CA ALA A 89 -4.78 3.08 1.45
C ALA A 89 -4.10 3.77 0.26
N GLY A 90 -4.69 3.68 -0.94
CA GLY A 90 -4.18 4.32 -2.15
C GLY A 90 -4.05 5.83 -2.00
N VAL A 91 -5.09 6.51 -1.51
CA VAL A 91 -5.05 7.96 -1.25
C VAL A 91 -4.01 8.32 -0.19
N LEU A 92 -3.92 7.55 0.90
CA LEU A 92 -2.94 7.79 1.96
C LEU A 92 -1.50 7.61 1.47
N LEU A 93 -1.22 6.53 0.75
CA LEU A 93 0.10 6.25 0.18
C LEU A 93 0.47 7.26 -0.90
N ALA A 94 -0.46 7.63 -1.78
CA ALA A 94 -0.24 8.68 -2.79
C ALA A 94 0.18 10.00 -2.15
N ARG A 95 -0.51 10.44 -1.09
CA ARG A 95 -0.15 11.67 -0.36
C ARG A 95 1.19 11.55 0.37
N ARG A 96 1.43 10.41 1.03
CA ARG A 96 2.64 10.20 1.84
C ARG A 96 3.90 10.05 1.01
N PHE A 97 3.86 9.26 -0.05
CA PHE A 97 4.98 9.13 -0.98
C PHE A 97 5.08 10.34 -1.91
N GLY A 98 3.96 10.95 -2.29
CA GLY A 98 3.91 12.19 -3.08
C GLY A 98 4.64 13.36 -2.41
N ARG A 99 4.64 13.41 -1.07
CA ARG A 99 5.43 14.38 -0.27
C ARG A 99 6.93 14.30 -0.56
N PHE A 100 7.44 13.11 -0.87
CA PHE A 100 8.87 12.85 -1.09
C PHE A 100 9.24 12.72 -2.56
N ASN A 101 8.27 12.32 -3.41
CA ASN A 101 8.49 12.04 -4.82
C ASN A 101 7.95 13.17 -5.74
N GLY A 102 7.57 14.33 -5.17
CA GLY A 102 7.11 15.51 -5.92
C GLY A 102 5.70 15.42 -6.49
N GLY A 103 4.92 14.39 -6.12
CA GLY A 103 3.56 14.15 -6.66
C GLY A 103 2.47 15.05 -6.07
N ASN A 104 2.77 15.75 -4.97
CA ASN A 104 1.88 16.77 -4.41
C ASN A 104 2.24 18.13 -5.06
N PHE A 105 1.68 18.48 -6.22
CA PHE A 105 1.86 19.79 -6.91
C PHE A 105 1.18 20.98 -6.14
N PRO A 106 1.56 22.28 -6.32
CA PRO A 106 2.76 22.88 -5.69
C PRO A 106 2.59 24.30 -5.03
N ASP A 107 3.41 24.54 -3.98
CA ASP A 107 4.18 25.76 -3.58
C ASP A 107 3.58 27.08 -3.00
N ASP A 108 4.31 27.64 -2.02
CA ASP A 108 4.30 29.07 -1.61
C ASP A 108 5.54 29.49 -0.78
N ARG A 109 6.61 28.66 -0.66
CA ARG A 109 7.72 28.95 0.30
C ARG A 109 9.14 28.91 -0.24
N GLN A 110 9.36 28.85 -1.55
CA GLN A 110 10.71 29.03 -2.12
C GLN A 110 10.84 30.17 -3.13
N ALA A 111 9.80 30.95 -3.41
CA ALA A 111 9.92 32.21 -4.16
C ALA A 111 10.49 33.40 -3.34
N VAL A 112 10.88 33.19 -2.07
CA VAL A 112 11.33 34.28 -1.15
C VAL A 112 12.61 33.92 -0.37
N ARG A 113 13.52 33.08 -0.89
CA ARG A 113 14.85 32.93 -0.28
C ARG A 113 15.96 32.82 -1.31
#